data_AF-A0A7Y0CJF1-F1
#
_entry.id   AF-A0A7Y0CJF1-F1
#
_cell.length_a   1.000
_cell.length_b   1.000
_cell.length_c   1.000
_cell.angle_alpha   90.00
_cell.angle_beta   90.00
_cell.angle_gamma   90.00
#
_symmetry.space_group_name_H-M   'P 1'
#
loop_
_entity.id
_entity.type
_entity.pdbx_description
1 polymer ?
#
loop_
_entity_poly.entity_id
_entity_poly.type
_entity_poly.pdbx_seq_one_letter_code
_entity_poly.pdbx_strand_id
1 'polypeptide(L)'
;MNVLVWINESTWPSCVAAARELAPAGASLTLLHVVDDAVPAAARGAFAGRDVRVEQRSGRVEREVVAAAEGMNLLVVARDGDLRRLGPHPLAPATRFVVDHAPCATLLVWPAAAPGVESIPPPPLHPPH
;
A
#
# COMPACT_ATOMS: atom_id res chain seq x y z
N MET A 1 -6.99 17.55 2.49
CA MET A 1 -6.13 16.39 2.84
C MET A 1 -5.89 15.61 1.57
N ASN A 2 -4.63 15.35 1.24
CA ASN A 2 -4.20 14.65 0.04
C ASN A 2 -3.81 13.22 0.40
N VAL A 3 -4.48 12.25 -0.21
CA VAL A 3 -4.26 10.82 0.05
C VAL A 3 -3.71 10.18 -1.20
N LEU A 4 -2.52 9.59 -1.10
CA LEU A 4 -1.92 8.78 -2.14
C LEU A 4 -2.30 7.31 -1.89
N VAL A 5 -2.88 6.67 -2.89
CA VAL A 5 -3.20 5.25 -2.86
C VAL A 5 -2.31 4.57 -3.90
N TRP A 6 -1.37 3.75 -3.43
CA TRP A 6 -0.51 3.00 -4.35
C TRP A 6 -1.23 1.73 -4.82
N ILE A 7 -1.44 1.67 -6.13
CA ILE A 7 -2.19 0.63 -6.85
C ILE A 7 -1.18 -0.28 -7.54
N ASN A 8 -1.10 -1.54 -7.10
CA ASN A 8 -0.43 -2.63 -7.81
C ASN A 8 -1.50 -3.68 -8.24
N GLU A 9 -1.19 -4.54 -9.21
CA GLU A 9 -2.19 -5.47 -9.76
C GLU A 9 -2.77 -6.43 -8.72
N SER A 10 -1.95 -6.92 -7.80
CA SER A 10 -2.32 -7.99 -6.85
C SER A 10 -2.99 -7.49 -5.57
N THR A 11 -2.89 -6.21 -5.23
CA THR A 11 -3.33 -5.68 -3.92
C THR A 11 -4.18 -4.42 -4.00
N TRP A 12 -4.42 -3.88 -5.20
CA TRP A 12 -5.23 -2.66 -5.35
C TRP A 12 -6.61 -2.68 -4.69
N PRO A 13 -7.39 -3.79 -4.69
CA PRO A 13 -8.75 -3.75 -4.12
C PRO A 13 -8.73 -3.37 -2.64
N SER A 14 -7.71 -3.81 -1.92
CA SER A 14 -7.57 -3.62 -0.48
C SER A 14 -7.05 -2.22 -0.15
N CYS A 15 -6.13 -1.69 -0.96
CA CYS A 15 -5.74 -0.27 -0.88
C CYS A 15 -6.96 0.64 -1.11
N VAL A 16 -7.79 0.34 -2.12
CA VAL A 16 -9.00 1.10 -2.42
C VAL A 16 -10.03 0.99 -1.30
N ALA A 17 -10.29 -0.22 -0.78
CA ALA A 17 -11.23 -0.43 0.31
C ALA A 17 -10.84 0.36 1.56
N ALA A 18 -9.58 0.28 1.97
CA ALA A 18 -9.08 1.00 3.14
C ALA A 18 -9.12 2.52 2.94
N ALA A 19 -8.75 3.02 1.75
CA ALA A 19 -8.84 4.43 1.44
C ALA A 19 -10.30 4.93 1.47
N ARG A 20 -11.28 4.14 1.01
CA ARG A 20 -12.71 4.51 1.08
C ARG A 20 -13.21 4.59 2.52
N GLU A 21 -12.73 3.70 3.38
CA GLU A 21 -13.13 3.64 4.79
C GLU A 21 -12.48 4.76 5.63
N LEU A 22 -11.20 5.03 5.38
CA LEU A 22 -10.37 5.84 6.29
C LEU A 22 -10.12 7.26 5.77
N ALA A 23 -10.27 7.53 4.47
CA ALA A 23 -10.10 8.88 3.93
C ALA A 23 -11.36 9.73 4.18
N PRO A 24 -11.23 10.95 4.79
CA PRO A 24 -12.35 11.87 4.97
C PRO A 24 -13.07 12.17 3.64
N ALA A 25 -14.37 12.44 3.68
CA ALA A 25 -15.18 12.68 2.48
C ALA A 25 -14.65 13.81 1.58
N GLY A 26 -14.06 14.86 2.17
CA GLY A 26 -13.46 15.99 1.45
C GLY A 26 -11.98 15.82 1.08
N ALA A 27 -11.39 14.63 1.25
CA ALA A 27 -10.01 14.38 0.84
C ALA A 27 -9.90 14.17 -0.67
N SER A 28 -8.89 14.81 -1.28
CA SER A 28 -8.47 14.58 -2.67
C SER A 28 -7.61 13.33 -2.73
N LEU A 29 -7.94 12.41 -3.63
CA LEU A 29 -7.27 11.12 -3.78
C LEU A 29 -6.41 11.11 -5.04
N THR A 30 -5.19 10.62 -4.92
CA THR A 30 -4.32 10.28 -6.05
C THR A 30 -4.16 8.77 -6.10
N LEU A 31 -4.64 8.14 -7.17
CA LEU A 31 -4.38 6.74 -7.47
C LEU A 31 -3.08 6.67 -8.26
N LEU A 32 -2.02 6.16 -7.62
CA LEU A 32 -0.71 6.04 -8.22
C LEU A 32 -0.48 4.61 -8.71
N HIS A 33 -0.09 4.48 -9.97
CA HIS A 33 0.43 3.24 -10.52
C HIS A 33 1.84 3.46 -11.06
N VAL A 34 2.72 2.47 -10.80
CA VAL A 34 4.10 2.49 -11.26
C VAL A 34 4.44 1.13 -11.89
N VAL A 35 4.02 0.85 -13.14
CA VAL A 35 4.77 0.37 -14.35
C VAL A 35 3.82 0.35 -15.59
N ASP A 36 4.26 -0.21 -16.73
CA ASP A 36 3.86 0.02 -18.15
C ASP A 36 2.38 -0.17 -18.57
N ASP A 37 1.48 -0.67 -17.73
CA ASP A 37 0.09 -0.89 -18.13
C ASP A 37 -0.93 -0.18 -17.22
N ALA A 38 -2.09 0.11 -17.78
CA ALA A 38 -3.02 1.10 -17.25
C ALA A 38 -3.57 0.75 -15.86
N VAL A 39 -3.86 1.81 -15.07
CA VAL A 39 -4.63 1.69 -13.83
C VAL A 39 -5.95 0.97 -14.13
N PRO A 40 -6.35 -0.08 -13.39
CA PRO A 40 -7.63 -0.71 -13.61
C PRO A 40 -8.74 0.34 -13.52
N ALA A 41 -9.55 0.49 -14.57
CA ALA A 41 -10.66 1.45 -14.58
C ALA A 41 -11.60 1.26 -13.37
N ALA A 42 -11.68 0.03 -12.85
CA ALA A 42 -12.37 -0.34 -11.63
C ALA A 42 -11.88 0.40 -10.37
N ALA A 43 -10.57 0.62 -10.24
CA ALA A 43 -9.99 1.31 -9.08
C ALA A 43 -10.48 2.77 -9.01
N ARG A 44 -10.56 3.45 -10.16
CA ARG A 44 -11.13 4.80 -10.24
C ARG A 44 -12.63 4.80 -9.95
N GLY A 45 -13.38 3.86 -10.53
CA GLY A 45 -14.84 3.75 -10.36
C GLY A 45 -15.26 3.58 -8.89
N ALA A 46 -14.42 2.98 -8.05
CA ALA A 46 -14.68 2.79 -6.62
C ALA A 46 -14.80 4.11 -5.82
N PHE A 47 -14.32 5.22 -6.35
CA PHE A 47 -14.38 6.55 -5.73
C PHE A 47 -15.34 7.52 -6.44
N ALA A 48 -16.40 7.01 -7.07
CA ALA A 48 -17.43 7.86 -7.68
C ALA A 48 -17.94 8.95 -6.71
N GLY A 49 -18.03 10.19 -7.19
CA GLY A 49 -18.44 11.34 -6.38
C GLY A 49 -17.34 11.97 -5.49
N ARG A 50 -16.10 11.50 -5.59
CA ARG A 50 -14.92 12.06 -4.91
C ARG A 50 -13.99 12.77 -5.89
N ASP A 51 -13.20 13.71 -5.39
CA ASP A 51 -12.10 14.31 -6.16
C ASP A 51 -10.94 13.30 -6.28
N VAL A 52 -10.81 12.70 -7.46
CA VAL A 52 -9.84 11.63 -7.72
C VAL A 52 -9.02 11.94 -8.97
N ARG A 53 -7.70 11.97 -8.79
CA ARG A 53 -6.69 12.01 -9.85
C ARG A 53 -6.08 10.62 -10.03
N VAL A 54 -5.78 10.27 -11.27
CA VAL A 54 -4.98 9.08 -11.61
C VAL A 54 -3.62 9.56 -12.08
N GLU A 55 -2.57 8.95 -11.54
CA GLU A 55 -1.19 9.26 -11.90
C GLU A 55 -0.44 7.99 -12.27
N GLN A 56 0.20 8.02 -13.43
CA GLN A 56 1.05 6.94 -13.93
C GLN A 56 2.50 7.42 -13.93
N ARG A 57 3.39 6.60 -13.39
CA ARG A 57 4.83 6.84 -13.41
C ARG A 57 5.55 5.61 -13.94
N SER A 58 6.72 5.83 -14.51
CA SER A 58 7.61 4.79 -15.00
C SER A 58 8.98 4.96 -14.36
N GLY A 59 9.58 3.88 -13.88
CA GLY A 59 10.90 3.93 -13.25
C GLY A 59 11.06 2.87 -12.18
N ARG A 60 12.01 3.10 -11.27
CA ARG A 60 12.23 2.21 -10.13
C ARG A 60 11.08 2.39 -9.14
N VAL A 61 10.21 1.39 -9.04
CA VAL A 61 8.93 1.42 -8.31
C VAL A 61 9.02 2.13 -6.98
N GLU A 62 9.92 1.68 -6.11
CA GLU A 62 10.03 2.21 -4.76
C GLU A 62 10.48 3.68 -4.70
N ARG A 63 11.24 4.15 -5.70
CA ARG A 63 11.66 5.56 -5.80
C ARG A 63 10.54 6.44 -6.31
N GLU A 64 9.81 5.99 -7.32
CA GLU A 64 8.68 6.74 -7.88
C GLU A 64 7.55 6.88 -6.86
N VAL A 65 7.26 5.83 -6.09
CA VAL A 65 6.25 5.88 -5.03
C VAL A 65 6.67 6.84 -3.92
N VAL A 66 7.92 6.79 -3.46
CA VAL A 66 8.43 7.73 -2.45
C VAL A 66 8.39 9.17 -2.95
N ALA A 67 8.77 9.40 -4.21
CA ALA A 67 8.71 10.73 -4.82
C ALA A 67 7.25 11.23 -4.97
N ALA A 68 6.31 10.35 -5.32
CA ALA A 68 4.89 10.71 -5.40
C ALA A 68 4.27 11.00 -4.03
N ALA A 69 4.80 10.39 -2.96
CA ALA A 69 4.37 10.63 -1.60
C ALA A 69 4.81 12.00 -1.06
N GLU A 70 5.72 12.70 -1.75
CA GLU A 70 6.09 14.08 -1.40
C GLU A 70 4.86 15.01 -1.45
N GLY A 71 4.64 15.77 -0.37
CA GLY A 71 3.49 16.68 -0.25
C GLY A 71 2.14 15.99 0.00
N MET A 72 2.11 14.67 0.17
CA MET A 72 0.92 13.92 0.56
C MET A 72 0.75 13.91 2.08
N ASN A 73 -0.48 13.77 2.55
CA ASN A 73 -0.75 13.64 3.99
C ASN A 73 -0.77 12.18 4.44
N LEU A 74 -1.19 11.28 3.55
CA LEU A 74 -1.34 9.85 3.82
C LEU A 74 -0.98 9.04 2.58
N LEU A 75 -0.15 8.02 2.75
CA LEU A 75 0.08 6.95 1.79
C LEU A 75 -0.66 5.69 2.25
N VAL A 76 -1.49 5.12 1.39
CA VAL A 76 -2.15 3.81 1.59
C VAL A 76 -1.43 2.76 0.76
N VAL A 77 -0.93 1.73 1.43
CA VAL A 77 -0.15 0.64 0.85
C VAL A 77 -0.58 -0.70 1.43
N ALA A 78 -0.65 -1.75 0.62
CA ALA A 78 -0.99 -3.09 1.06
C ALA A 78 0.26 -3.95 1.28
N ARG A 79 0.14 -4.90 2.22
CA ARG A 79 1.13 -5.97 2.40
C ARG A 79 1.16 -6.88 1.18
N ASP A 80 2.36 -7.30 0.81
CA ASP A 80 2.65 -8.11 -0.39
C ASP A 80 3.72 -9.20 -0.14
N GLY A 81 4.07 -9.46 1.13
CA GLY A 81 4.96 -10.55 1.54
C GLY A 81 4.23 -11.88 1.79
N ASP A 82 4.71 -12.69 2.74
CA ASP A 82 4.01 -13.94 3.13
C ASP A 82 2.77 -13.62 3.97
N LEU A 83 1.61 -13.60 3.32
CA LEU A 83 0.34 -13.18 3.95
C LEU A 83 -0.34 -14.27 4.78
N ARG A 84 0.14 -15.52 4.69
CA ARG A 84 -0.50 -16.68 5.32
C ARG A 84 -0.22 -16.79 6.81
N ARG A 85 0.80 -16.10 7.29
CA ARG A 85 1.25 -16.14 8.68
C ARG A 85 1.82 -14.79 9.08
N LEU A 86 1.68 -14.46 10.35
CA LEU A 86 2.48 -13.43 10.96
C LEU A 86 3.93 -13.92 11.08
N GLY A 87 4.91 -13.06 10.85
CA GLY A 87 6.30 -13.48 10.96
C GLY A 87 7.23 -12.72 10.01
N PRO A 88 8.43 -13.27 9.75
CA PRO A 88 9.44 -12.58 8.96
C PRO A 88 8.99 -12.44 7.50
N HIS A 89 9.40 -11.34 6.86
CA HIS A 89 9.07 -10.97 5.48
C HIS A 89 7.57 -10.69 5.21
N PRO A 90 6.90 -9.82 6.01
CA PRO A 90 5.52 -9.44 5.73
C PRO A 90 5.38 -8.51 4.51
N LEU A 91 6.49 -7.96 4.02
CA LEU A 91 6.56 -7.00 2.91
C LEU A 91 7.63 -7.43 1.91
N ALA A 92 7.33 -7.26 0.62
CA ALA A 92 8.34 -7.34 -0.44
C ALA A 92 9.35 -6.18 -0.32
N PRO A 93 10.56 -6.29 -0.90
CA PRO A 93 11.61 -5.28 -0.77
C PRO A 93 11.18 -3.86 -1.17
N ALA A 94 10.43 -3.71 -2.27
CA ALA A 94 9.96 -2.40 -2.73
C ALA A 94 8.96 -1.78 -1.75
N THR A 95 7.99 -2.56 -1.27
CA THR A 95 6.98 -2.11 -0.30
C THR A 95 7.62 -1.76 1.03
N ARG A 96 8.59 -2.57 1.49
CA ARG A 96 9.38 -2.24 2.68
C ARG A 96 10.12 -0.91 2.51
N PHE A 97 10.81 -0.71 1.38
CA PHE A 97 11.50 0.55 1.09
C PHE A 97 10.54 1.74 1.15
N VAL A 98 9.36 1.62 0.53
CA VAL A 98 8.34 2.68 0.55
C VAL A 98 7.88 2.98 1.98
N VAL A 99 7.56 1.95 2.78
CA VAL A 99 7.13 2.11 4.18
C VAL A 99 8.23 2.78 5.03
N ASP A 100 9.49 2.40 4.80
CA ASP A 100 10.63 2.91 5.57
C ASP A 100 11.00 4.37 5.18
N HIS A 101 10.58 4.85 4.01
CA HIS A 101 11.07 6.12 3.43
C HIS A 101 10.00 7.13 3.00
N ALA A 102 8.71 6.78 3.01
CA ALA A 102 7.66 7.70 2.60
C ALA A 102 7.65 8.97 3.49
N PRO A 103 7.70 10.18 2.91
CA PRO A 103 7.72 11.44 3.66
C PRO A 103 6.32 11.88 4.13
N CYS A 104 5.46 10.93 4.50
CA CYS A 104 4.11 11.18 5.01
C CYS A 104 3.62 10.03 5.91
N ALA A 105 2.46 10.21 6.55
CA ALA A 105 1.86 9.12 7.32
C ALA A 105 1.59 7.92 6.39
N THR A 106 1.90 6.70 6.84
CA THR A 106 1.74 5.49 6.03
C THR A 106 0.77 4.53 6.70
N LEU A 107 -0.28 4.16 5.97
CA LEU A 107 -1.27 3.16 6.36
C LEU A 107 -0.98 1.85 5.61
N LEU A 108 -0.54 0.85 6.37
CA LEU A 108 -0.23 -0.48 5.86
C LEU A 108 -1.41 -1.46 6.06
N VAL A 109 -2.06 -1.85 4.97
CA VAL A 109 -3.29 -2.64 4.98
C VAL A 109 -3.04 -4.12 4.70
N TRP A 110 -3.86 -4.98 5.28
CA TRP A 110 -3.89 -6.39 4.88
C TRP A 110 -4.73 -6.53 3.61
N PRO A 111 -4.27 -7.27 2.58
CA PRO A 111 -5.06 -7.44 1.38
C PRO A 111 -6.26 -8.38 1.56
N ALA A 112 -6.24 -9.22 2.59
CA ALA A 112 -7.31 -10.11 3.01
C ALA A 112 -7.47 -10.07 4.55
N ALA A 113 -8.28 -10.97 5.11
CA ALA A 113 -8.33 -11.14 6.56
C ALA A 113 -6.91 -11.40 7.11
N ALA A 114 -6.53 -10.67 8.15
CA ALA A 114 -5.24 -10.87 8.80
C ALA A 114 -5.17 -12.29 9.41
N PRO A 115 -4.04 -13.00 9.28
CA PRO A 115 -3.87 -14.27 9.97
C PRO A 115 -3.86 -14.04 11.49
N GLY A 116 -4.32 -15.03 12.25
CA GLY A 116 -4.35 -14.94 13.70
C GLY A 116 -2.96 -14.99 14.32
N VAL A 117 -2.86 -14.59 15.59
CA VAL A 117 -1.58 -14.52 16.32
C VAL A 117 -0.92 -15.89 16.50
N GLU A 118 -1.70 -16.96 16.45
CA GLU A 118 -1.24 -18.35 16.45
C GLU A 118 -0.38 -18.72 15.24
N SER A 119 -0.42 -17.91 14.17
CA SER A 119 0.40 -18.14 12.98
C SER A 119 1.85 -17.68 13.14
N ILE A 120 2.20 -16.95 14.22
CA ILE A 120 3.57 -16.49 14.48
C ILE A 120 4.49 -17.71 14.64
N PRO A 121 5.58 -17.84 13.85
CA PRO A 121 6.52 -18.94 14.04
C PRO A 121 7.20 -18.83 15.41
N PRO A 122 7.51 -19.96 16.06
CA PRO A 122 8.24 -19.93 17.33
C PRO A 122 9.60 -19.23 17.15
N PRO A 123 10.15 -18.63 18.22
CA PRO A 123 11.47 -18.00 18.15
C PRO A 123 12.51 -19.02 17.66
N PRO A 124 13.50 -18.58 16.86
CA PRO A 124 14.56 -19.46 16.40
C PRO A 124 15.30 -20.07 17.60
N LEU A 125 15.63 -21.35 17.50
CA LEU A 125 16.49 -22.01 18.49
C LEU A 125 17.88 -21.38 18.42
N HIS A 126 18.30 -20.67 19.47
CA HIS A 126 19.68 -20.24 19.59
C HIS A 126 20.54 -21.45 20.00
N PRO A 127 21.64 -21.75 19.28
CA PRO A 127 22.62 -22.70 19.78
C PRO A 127 23.23 -22.17 21.08
N PRO A 128 23.57 -23.03 22.06
CA PRO A 128 24.26 -22.59 23.26
C PRO A 128 25.59 -21.92 22.89
N HIS A 129 25.86 -20.78 23.51
CA HIS A 129 27.11 -20.02 23.38
C HIS A 129 28.32 -20.79 23.90
#